data_AF-A0A371ME07-F1
#
_entry.id   AF-A0A371ME07-F1
#
_cell.length_a   1.000
_cell.length_b   1.000
_cell.length_c   1.000
_cell.angle_alpha   90.00
_cell.angle_beta   90.00
_cell.angle_gamma   90.00
#
_symmetry.space_group_name_H-M   'P 1'
#
loop_
_entity.id
_entity.type
_entity.pdbx_description
1 polymer ?
#
loop_
_entity_poly.entity_id
_entity_poly.type
_entity_poly.pdbx_seq_one_letter_code
_entity_poly.pdbx_strand_id
1 'polypeptide(L)'
;MTTSIDRIVSRVSRWPGVETAPHRFGGTEFLVAGREIGHVHDAGVVDLALTKRARDVLLTDGLADPHHVLPDSAWVTYRVRSAADVPGAMRLLRLAYLWRLLALRRRGVDLDPAIDPDTDLRRLGLPADLDALVRETFRDTLDRRAPV
;
A
#
# COMPACT_ATOMS: atom_id res chain seq x y z
N MET A 1 7.95 -15.76 -12.33
CA MET A 1 8.12 -14.55 -11.50
C MET A 1 9.49 -13.93 -11.75
N THR A 2 9.60 -12.61 -11.91
CA THR A 2 10.90 -11.93 -12.09
C THR A 2 11.58 -11.70 -10.74
N THR A 3 12.92 -11.57 -10.71
CA THR A 3 13.67 -11.27 -9.48
C THR A 3 13.19 -10.00 -8.77
N SER A 4 12.74 -8.99 -9.54
CA SER A 4 12.14 -7.77 -8.98
C SER A 4 10.85 -8.06 -8.22
N ILE A 5 9.96 -8.88 -8.79
CA ILE A 5 8.69 -9.25 -8.18
C ILE A 5 8.90 -10.19 -6.99
N ASP A 6 9.82 -11.16 -7.08
CA ASP A 6 10.22 -12.01 -5.94
C ASP A 6 10.70 -11.18 -4.75
N ARG A 7 11.51 -10.14 -5.02
CA ARG A 7 12.01 -9.23 -4.00
C ARG A 7 10.89 -8.42 -3.35
N ILE A 8 9.87 -8.03 -4.10
CA ILE A 8 8.69 -7.33 -3.58
C ILE A 8 7.91 -8.27 -2.67
N VAL A 9 7.52 -9.45 -3.16
CA VAL A 9 6.77 -10.44 -2.36
C VAL A 9 7.51 -10.80 -1.09
N SER A 10 8.81 -11.11 -1.18
CA SER A 10 9.64 -11.48 -0.03
C SER A 10 9.71 -10.40 1.06
N ARG A 11 9.62 -9.12 0.69
CA ARG A 11 9.65 -8.01 1.65
C ARG A 11 8.28 -7.73 2.25
N VAL A 12 7.25 -7.73 1.41
CA VAL A 12 5.88 -7.40 1.83
C VAL A 12 5.32 -8.50 2.74
N SER A 13 5.64 -9.77 2.47
CA SER A 13 5.21 -10.90 3.31
C SER A 13 5.77 -10.87 4.74
N ARG A 14 6.80 -10.05 4.99
CA ARG A 14 7.40 -9.87 6.32
C ARG A 14 6.80 -8.72 7.10
N TRP A 15 5.88 -7.95 6.51
CA TRP A 15 5.22 -6.88 7.24
C TRP A 15 4.23 -7.46 8.25
N PRO A 16 4.16 -6.89 9.47
CA PRO A 16 3.27 -7.40 10.50
C PRO A 16 1.81 -7.47 10.05
N GLY A 17 1.19 -8.63 10.24
CA GLY A 17 -0.19 -8.88 9.85
C GLY A 17 -0.45 -8.98 8.34
N VAL A 18 0.59 -9.05 7.51
CA VAL A 18 0.45 -9.40 6.09
C VAL A 18 0.39 -10.92 5.93
N GLU A 19 -0.63 -11.38 5.20
CA GLU A 19 -0.74 -12.72 4.67
C GLU A 19 -0.59 -12.68 3.15
N THR A 20 -0.01 -13.74 2.57
CA THR A 20 0.11 -13.88 1.11
C THR A 20 -0.69 -15.07 0.62
N ALA A 21 -1.41 -14.90 -0.49
CA ALA A 21 -2.11 -16.00 -1.16
C ALA A 21 -1.92 -15.93 -2.68
N PRO A 22 -2.18 -17.03 -3.42
CA PRO A 22 -2.26 -16.98 -4.88
C PRO A 22 -3.43 -16.11 -5.32
N HIS A 23 -3.19 -15.15 -6.21
CA HIS A 23 -4.26 -14.33 -6.77
C HIS A 23 -4.99 -15.09 -7.89
N ARG A 24 -6.33 -14.99 -7.95
CA ARG A 24 -7.18 -15.79 -8.86
C ARG A 24 -6.92 -15.62 -10.35
N PHE A 25 -6.25 -14.53 -10.74
CA PHE A 25 -5.85 -14.25 -12.13
C PHE A 25 -4.34 -14.44 -12.37
N GLY A 26 -3.69 -15.20 -11.50
CA GLY A 26 -2.24 -15.31 -11.43
C GLY A 26 -1.63 -14.21 -10.57
N GLY A 27 -0.45 -14.50 -10.01
CA GLY A 27 0.26 -13.59 -9.12
C GLY A 27 0.11 -13.91 -7.62
N THR A 28 0.55 -12.98 -6.78
CA THR A 28 0.50 -13.06 -5.31
C THR A 28 -0.28 -11.88 -4.76
N GLU A 29 -1.35 -12.15 -4.01
CA GLU A 29 -2.12 -11.14 -3.28
C GLU A 29 -1.60 -10.95 -1.86
N PHE A 30 -1.69 -9.72 -1.36
CA PHE A 30 -1.33 -9.32 -0.01
C PHE A 30 -2.57 -8.93 0.77
N LEU A 31 -2.84 -9.64 1.85
CA LEU A 31 -3.99 -9.40 2.73
C LEU A 31 -3.54 -8.87 4.08
N VAL A 32 -4.30 -7.93 4.65
CA VAL A 32 -4.10 -7.42 6.00
C VAL A 32 -5.42 -7.46 6.75
N ALA A 33 -5.48 -8.30 7.78
CA ALA A 33 -6.70 -8.62 8.52
C ALA A 33 -7.87 -8.97 7.56
N GLY A 34 -7.64 -9.98 6.71
CA GLY A 34 -8.62 -10.52 5.77
C GLY A 34 -9.03 -9.59 4.61
N ARG A 35 -8.32 -8.48 4.40
CA ARG A 35 -8.62 -7.54 3.30
C ARG A 35 -7.39 -7.31 2.43
N GLU A 36 -7.56 -7.50 1.13
CA GLU A 36 -6.53 -7.25 0.15
C GLU A 36 -6.14 -5.76 0.13
N ILE A 37 -4.83 -5.50 0.16
CA ILE A 37 -4.24 -4.17 0.01
C ILE A 37 -3.57 -3.98 -1.37
N GLY A 38 -3.33 -5.08 -2.08
CA GLY A 38 -2.81 -5.12 -3.43
C GLY A 38 -2.27 -6.51 -3.78
N HIS A 39 -1.88 -6.69 -5.03
CA HIS A 39 -1.27 -7.91 -5.53
C HIS A 39 -0.23 -7.62 -6.60
N VAL A 40 0.61 -8.61 -6.88
CA VAL A 40 1.63 -8.54 -7.93
C VAL A 40 1.45 -9.67 -8.92
N HIS A 41 1.64 -9.36 -10.20
CA HIS A 41 1.72 -10.33 -11.28
C HIS A 41 3.17 -10.54 -11.70
N ASP A 42 3.47 -11.75 -12.14
CA ASP A 42 4.81 -12.15 -12.61
C ASP A 42 5.39 -11.26 -13.70
N ALA A 43 4.51 -10.65 -14.51
CA ALA A 43 4.84 -9.76 -15.62
C ALA A 43 5.28 -8.35 -15.19
N GLY A 44 5.42 -8.07 -13.89
CA GLY A 44 5.84 -6.76 -13.41
C GLY A 44 4.68 -5.77 -13.21
N VAL A 45 3.48 -6.28 -12.92
CA VAL A 45 2.30 -5.45 -12.64
C VAL A 45 2.01 -5.51 -11.15
N VAL A 46 1.82 -4.35 -10.53
CA VAL A 46 1.46 -4.22 -9.11
C VAL A 46 0.15 -3.46 -9.02
N ASP A 47 -0.90 -4.13 -8.63
CA ASP A 47 -2.23 -3.53 -8.48
C ASP A 47 -2.49 -3.27 -6.99
N LEU A 48 -3.00 -2.07 -6.68
CA LEU A 48 -3.08 -1.56 -5.31
C LEU A 48 -4.51 -1.15 -4.99
N ALA A 49 -5.01 -1.58 -3.83
CA ALA A 49 -6.33 -1.20 -3.32
C ALA A 49 -6.22 -0.04 -2.34
N LEU A 50 -6.76 1.13 -2.72
CA LEU A 50 -6.77 2.34 -1.91
C LEU A 50 -8.19 2.91 -1.76
N THR A 51 -8.31 4.19 -1.43
CA THR A 51 -9.58 4.94 -1.51
C THR A 51 -9.64 5.70 -2.83
N LYS A 52 -10.85 6.06 -3.30
CA LYS A 52 -11.02 6.84 -4.53
C LYS A 52 -10.24 8.18 -4.49
N ARG A 53 -10.28 8.90 -3.37
CA ARG A 53 -9.55 10.16 -3.21
C ARG A 53 -8.03 9.97 -3.30
N ALA A 54 -7.49 8.89 -2.73
CA ALA A 54 -6.07 8.59 -2.83
C ALA A 54 -5.66 8.16 -4.24
N ARG A 55 -6.49 7.35 -4.91
CA ARG A 55 -6.35 7.02 -6.33
C ARG A 55 -6.27 8.28 -7.17
N ASP A 56 -7.20 9.21 -7.00
CA ASP A 56 -7.27 10.43 -7.82
C ASP A 56 -6.00 11.27 -7.72
N VAL A 57 -5.44 11.41 -6.52
CA VAL A 57 -4.15 12.08 -6.31
C VAL A 57 -3.01 11.31 -7.00
N LEU A 58 -2.94 9.99 -6.83
CA LEU A 58 -1.90 9.17 -7.48
C LEU A 58 -1.93 9.26 -9.01
N LEU A 59 -3.13 9.30 -9.61
CA LEU A 59 -3.29 9.45 -11.05
C LEU A 59 -2.92 10.86 -11.52
N THR A 60 -3.36 11.89 -10.78
CA THR A 60 -3.07 13.30 -11.11
C THR A 60 -1.58 13.58 -11.06
N ASP A 61 -0.87 13.02 -10.07
CA ASP A 61 0.56 13.21 -9.88
C ASP A 61 1.42 12.27 -10.76
N GLY A 62 0.79 11.40 -11.56
CA GLY A 62 1.49 10.44 -12.42
C GLY A 62 2.28 9.38 -11.63
N LEU A 63 1.91 9.11 -10.38
CA LEU A 63 2.57 8.12 -9.53
C LEU A 63 2.11 6.69 -9.81
N ALA A 64 0.94 6.53 -10.39
CA ALA A 64 0.39 5.25 -10.82
C ALA A 64 -0.52 5.43 -12.03
N ASP A 65 -0.79 4.34 -12.74
CA ASP A 65 -1.71 4.28 -13.87
C ASP A 65 -3.12 3.85 -13.39
N PRO A 66 -4.21 4.18 -14.13
CA PRO A 66 -5.53 3.61 -13.87
C PRO A 66 -5.47 2.08 -13.92
N HIS A 67 -6.25 1.41 -13.06
CA HIS A 67 -6.28 -0.05 -13.07
C HIS A 67 -6.79 -0.58 -14.41
N HIS A 68 -5.99 -1.40 -15.07
CA HIS A 68 -6.21 -1.83 -16.45
C HIS A 68 -7.54 -2.55 -16.71
N VAL A 69 -8.07 -3.32 -15.75
CA VAL A 69 -9.39 -4.01 -15.85
C VAL A 69 -10.54 -3.21 -15.21
N LEU A 70 -10.26 -2.38 -14.21
CA LEU A 70 -11.27 -1.73 -13.36
C LEU A 70 -10.94 -0.23 -13.20
N PRO A 71 -10.86 0.53 -14.31
CA PRO A 71 -10.30 1.88 -14.32
C PRO A 71 -11.06 2.87 -13.42
N ASP A 72 -12.37 2.67 -13.25
CA ASP A 72 -13.23 3.54 -12.42
C ASP A 72 -13.29 3.14 -10.94
N SER A 73 -12.65 2.03 -10.56
CA SER A 73 -12.58 1.56 -9.18
C SER A 73 -11.56 2.35 -8.36
N ALA A 74 -11.45 2.10 -7.05
CA ALA A 74 -10.42 2.71 -6.21
C ALA A 74 -9.01 2.12 -6.40
N TRP A 75 -8.84 1.25 -7.39
CA TRP A 75 -7.58 0.57 -7.67
C TRP A 75 -6.70 1.39 -8.63
N VAL A 76 -5.39 1.23 -8.46
CA VAL A 76 -4.37 1.73 -9.39
C VAL A 76 -3.41 0.62 -9.77
N THR A 77 -2.75 0.77 -10.91
CA THR A 77 -1.68 -0.12 -11.38
C THR A 77 -0.34 0.62 -11.35
N TYR A 78 0.70 -0.03 -10.84
CA TYR A 78 2.09 0.40 -10.96
C TYR A 78 2.90 -0.65 -11.74
N ARG A 79 3.70 -0.20 -12.71
CA ARG A 79 4.50 -1.10 -13.57
C ARG A 79 5.95 -1.16 -13.13
N VAL A 80 6.41 -2.37 -12.79
CA VAL A 80 7.79 -2.71 -12.48
C VAL A 80 8.44 -3.28 -13.73
N ARG A 81 9.11 -2.44 -14.52
CA ARG A 81 9.78 -2.83 -15.77
C ARG A 81 11.22 -3.28 -15.53
N SER A 82 11.82 -2.82 -14.44
CA SER A 82 13.21 -3.05 -14.08
C SER A 82 13.40 -3.04 -12.56
N ALA A 83 14.61 -3.37 -12.11
CA ALA A 83 14.97 -3.26 -10.70
C ALA A 83 14.89 -1.81 -10.15
N ALA A 84 15.02 -0.81 -11.03
CA ALA A 84 14.92 0.61 -10.64
C ALA A 84 13.50 1.02 -10.23
N ASP A 85 12.48 0.25 -10.64
CA ASP A 85 11.08 0.55 -10.32
C ASP A 85 10.62 -0.05 -8.98
N VAL A 86 11.39 -0.99 -8.43
CA VAL A 86 11.08 -1.69 -7.17
C VAL A 86 10.87 -0.71 -6.00
N PRO A 87 11.70 0.32 -5.80
CA PRO A 87 11.47 1.31 -4.73
C PRO A 87 10.11 2.02 -4.84
N GLY A 88 9.65 2.32 -6.06
CA GLY A 88 8.33 2.93 -6.29
C GLY A 88 7.20 1.99 -5.90
N ALA A 89 7.24 0.74 -6.36
CA ALA A 89 6.27 -0.29 -5.97
C ALA A 89 6.22 -0.50 -4.45
N MET A 90 7.39 -0.61 -3.81
CA MET A 90 7.49 -0.77 -2.35
C MET A 90 6.90 0.42 -1.60
N ARG A 91 7.10 1.65 -2.11
CA ARG A 91 6.54 2.87 -1.52
C ARG A 91 5.02 2.85 -1.56
N LEU A 92 4.42 2.51 -2.71
CA LEU A 92 2.97 2.47 -2.87
C LEU A 92 2.32 1.31 -2.09
N LEU A 93 2.95 0.13 -2.07
CA LEU A 93 2.50 -0.99 -1.25
C LEU A 93 2.54 -0.63 0.24
N ARG A 94 3.59 0.07 0.68
CA ARG A 94 3.69 0.51 2.08
C ARG A 94 2.63 1.55 2.41
N LEU A 95 2.30 2.45 1.48
CA LEU A 95 1.18 3.38 1.63
C LEU A 95 -0.16 2.64 1.82
N ALA A 96 -0.47 1.66 0.96
CA ALA A 96 -1.69 0.85 1.08
C ALA A 96 -1.75 0.09 2.41
N TYR A 97 -0.62 -0.48 2.83
CA TYR A 97 -0.46 -1.12 4.14
C TYR A 97 -0.75 -0.16 5.31
N LEU A 98 -0.10 1.02 5.33
CA LEU A 98 -0.28 2.00 6.40
C LEU A 98 -1.72 2.53 6.45
N TRP A 99 -2.36 2.74 5.29
CA TRP A 99 -3.77 3.11 5.22
C TRP A 99 -4.66 2.06 5.90
N ARG A 100 -4.42 0.77 5.61
CA ARG A 100 -5.16 -0.32 6.23
C ARG A 100 -4.88 -0.43 7.73
N LEU A 101 -3.63 -0.28 8.15
CA LEU A 101 -3.21 -0.30 9.56
C LEU A 101 -3.88 0.84 10.35
N LEU A 102 -3.85 2.07 9.85
CA LEU A 102 -4.48 3.23 10.51
C LEU A 102 -6.00 3.08 10.58
N ALA A 103 -6.63 2.51 9.54
CA ALA A 103 -8.06 2.21 9.56
C ALA A 103 -8.42 1.13 10.59
N LEU A 104 -7.55 0.14 10.83
CA LEU A 104 -7.73 -0.87 11.88
C LEU A 104 -7.55 -0.27 13.27
N ARG A 105 -6.50 0.54 13.49
CA ARG A 105 -6.27 1.23 14.77
C ARG A 105 -7.42 2.16 15.15
N ARG A 106 -8.04 2.83 14.16
CA ARG A 106 -9.26 3.62 14.39
C ARG A 106 -10.42 2.79 14.96
N ARG A 107 -10.43 1.48 14.68
CA ARG A 107 -11.42 0.50 15.17
C ARG A 107 -10.95 -0.28 16.41
N GLY A 108 -9.81 0.10 17.01
CA GLY A 108 -9.25 -0.55 18.19
C GLY A 108 -8.48 -1.85 17.92
N VAL A 109 -8.14 -2.13 16.65
CA VAL A 109 -7.30 -3.29 16.28
C VAL A 109 -5.89 -2.79 15.98
N ASP A 110 -4.91 -3.19 16.78
CA ASP A 110 -3.50 -2.92 16.51
C ASP A 110 -2.77 -4.20 16.13
N LEU A 111 -2.26 -4.24 14.90
CA LEU A 111 -1.57 -5.42 14.37
C LEU A 111 -0.14 -5.53 14.87
N ASP A 112 0.48 -4.38 15.16
CA ASP A 112 1.82 -4.30 15.75
C ASP A 112 2.01 -2.91 16.38
N PRO A 113 2.01 -2.82 17.73
CA PRO A 113 2.25 -1.56 18.44
C PRO A 113 3.63 -0.96 18.19
N ALA A 114 4.62 -1.75 17.75
CA ALA A 114 5.96 -1.26 17.47
C ALA A 114 6.05 -0.46 16.17
N ILE A 115 5.05 -0.57 15.28
CA ILE A 115 4.99 0.26 14.08
C ILE A 115 4.57 1.67 14.47
N ASP A 116 5.44 2.63 14.17
CA ASP A 116 5.15 4.07 14.17
C ASP A 116 4.73 4.50 12.74
N PRO A 117 3.41 4.63 12.46
CA PRO A 117 2.93 4.97 11.13
C PRO A 117 3.31 6.39 10.72
N ASP A 118 3.46 7.31 11.67
CA ASP A 118 3.77 8.71 11.40
C ASP A 118 5.22 8.85 10.90
N THR A 119 6.14 8.16 11.56
CA THR A 119 7.53 8.05 11.09
C THR A 119 7.64 7.33 9.76
N ASP A 120 6.87 6.26 9.55
CA ASP A 120 6.85 5.56 8.27
C ASP A 120 6.31 6.43 7.12
N LEU A 121 5.22 7.17 7.35
CA LEU A 121 4.68 8.12 6.36
C LEU A 121 5.72 9.18 5.98
N ARG A 122 6.46 9.74 6.95
CA ARG A 122 7.58 10.66 6.66
C ARG A 122 8.65 10.02 5.77
N ARG A 123 9.00 8.76 6.04
CA ARG A 123 10.01 8.02 5.25
C ARG A 123 9.55 7.70 3.82
N LEU A 124 8.24 7.62 3.58
CA LEU A 124 7.72 7.40 2.22
C LEU A 124 7.98 8.60 1.30
N GLY A 125 8.15 9.81 1.84
CA GLY A 125 8.37 11.02 1.04
C GLY A 125 7.29 11.17 -0.03
N LEU A 126 6.02 11.11 0.39
CA LEU A 126 4.87 11.25 -0.50
C LEU A 126 4.77 12.69 -1.01
N PRO A 127 4.16 12.93 -2.19
CA PRO A 127 3.78 14.28 -2.59
C PRO A 127 2.90 14.94 -1.52
N ALA A 128 2.98 16.28 -1.43
CA ALA A 128 2.32 17.05 -0.39
C ALA A 128 0.82 16.76 -0.30
N ASP A 129 0.13 16.68 -1.42
CA ASP A 129 -1.32 16.45 -1.47
C ASP A 129 -1.70 15.06 -0.95
N LEU A 130 -0.90 14.05 -1.27
CA LEU A 130 -1.12 12.67 -0.80
C LEU A 130 -0.78 12.52 0.69
N ASP A 131 0.30 13.14 1.15
CA ASP A 131 0.66 13.17 2.58
C ASP A 131 -0.42 13.89 3.40
N ALA A 132 -0.85 15.07 2.96
CA ALA A 132 -1.92 15.83 3.58
C ALA A 132 -3.23 15.04 3.63
N LEU A 133 -3.59 14.35 2.55
CA LEU A 133 -4.78 13.50 2.49
C LEU A 133 -4.75 12.38 3.55
N VAL A 134 -3.64 11.65 3.64
CA VAL A 134 -3.51 10.54 4.61
C VAL A 134 -3.60 11.08 6.03
N ARG A 135 -2.87 12.17 6.33
CA ARG A 135 -2.83 12.79 7.65
C ARG A 135 -4.18 13.39 8.06
N GLU A 136 -4.88 14.04 7.14
CA GLU A 136 -6.24 14.53 7.37
C GLU A 136 -7.20 13.37 7.68
N THR A 137 -7.14 12.29 6.91
CA THR A 137 -8.02 11.12 7.05
C THR A 137 -7.84 10.41 8.39
N PHE A 138 -6.61 10.36 8.88
CA PHE A 138 -6.22 9.58 10.06
C PHE A 138 -5.70 10.43 11.23
N ARG A 139 -6.02 11.73 11.27
CA ARG A 139 -5.59 12.65 12.33
C ARG A 139 -5.79 12.07 13.72
N ASP A 140 -7.01 11.64 14.03
CA ASP A 140 -7.36 11.05 15.34
C ASP A 140 -6.59 9.77 15.70
N THR A 141 -6.09 9.04 14.70
CA THR A 141 -5.33 7.81 14.91
C THR A 141 -3.83 8.10 15.03
N LEU A 142 -3.32 9.09 14.29
CA LEU A 142 -1.92 9.51 14.32
C LEU A 142 -1.59 10.32 15.59
N ASP A 143 -2.54 11.13 16.07
CA ASP A 143 -2.37 11.96 17.27
C ASP A 143 -2.46 11.16 18.58
N ARG A 144 -3.01 9.94 18.52
CA ARG A 144 -3.02 9.02 19.65
C ARG A 144 -1.60 8.53 19.92
N ARG A 145 -0.91 9.18 20.85
CA ARG A 145 0.31 8.62 21.46
C ARG A 145 -0.01 7.24 22.02
N ALA A 146 0.88 6.28 21.79
CA ALA A 146 0.83 5.00 22.49
C ALA A 146 0.69 5.29 23.99
N PRO A 147 -0.20 4.58 24.72
CA PRO A 147 -0.24 4.72 26.17
C PRO A 147 1.16 4.43 26.73
N VAL A 148 1.63 5.35 27.58
CA VAL A 148 2.91 5.26 28.29
C VAL A 148 2.94 4.03 29.19
#